data_AF-A0A7K1U5Q2-F1
#
_entry.id   AF-A0A7K1U5Q2-F1
#
_cell.length_a   1.000
_cell.length_b   1.000
_cell.length_c   1.000
_cell.angle_alpha   90.00
_cell.angle_beta   90.00
_cell.angle_gamma   90.00
#
_symmetry.space_group_name_H-M   'P 1'
#
loop_
_entity.id
_entity.type
_entity.pdbx_description
1 polymer ?
#
loop_
_entity_poly.entity_id
_entity_poly.type
_entity_poly.pdbx_seq_one_letter_code
_entity_poly.pdbx_strand_id
1 'polypeptide(L)'
;MKKTVSVTAFGLTLITGILLIIIGVRFFLVPQEAELAFGIKTTTGADYSFHYIKGIRDLSVGMVTLIMLFARTQRGLGILLLTMTLVPLTDFLIVLNTPGHLTARLYPHLTAVVLCPLLGIYYLITSVKSSSNAAL
;
A
#
# COMPACT_ATOMS: atom_id res chain seq x y z
N MET A 1 -20.48 14.80 -9.80
CA MET A 1 -19.85 14.39 -8.51
C MET A 1 -19.50 12.91 -8.45
N LYS A 2 -20.44 11.96 -8.62
CA LYS A 2 -20.15 10.50 -8.54
C LYS A 2 -19.06 10.01 -9.50
N LYS A 3 -19.05 10.50 -10.74
CA LYS A 3 -18.03 10.16 -11.76
C LYS A 3 -16.63 10.61 -11.34
N THR A 4 -16.49 11.84 -10.84
CA THR A 4 -15.20 12.39 -10.39
C THR A 4 -14.61 11.57 -9.25
N VAL A 5 -15.40 11.24 -8.21
CA VAL A 5 -14.93 10.42 -7.08
C VAL A 5 -14.46 9.04 -7.54
N SER A 6 -15.16 8.42 -8.50
CA SER A 6 -14.76 7.11 -9.03
C SER A 6 -13.46 7.16 -9.83
N VAL A 7 -13.28 8.19 -10.65
CA VAL A 7 -12.02 8.40 -11.38
C VAL A 7 -10.86 8.65 -10.42
N THR A 8 -11.07 9.47 -9.39
CA THR A 8 -10.06 9.74 -8.36
C THR A 8 -9.70 8.48 -7.58
N ALA A 9 -10.67 7.71 -7.10
CA ALA A 9 -10.41 6.47 -6.36
C ALA A 9 -9.63 5.46 -7.23
N PHE A 10 -10.06 5.26 -8.48
CA PHE A 10 -9.36 4.40 -9.43
C PHE A 10 -7.91 4.86 -9.65
N GLY A 11 -7.71 6.16 -9.91
CA GLY A 11 -6.38 6.72 -10.14
C GLY A 11 -5.46 6.56 -8.92
N LEU A 12 -5.97 6.84 -7.72
CA LEU A 12 -5.21 6.68 -6.48
C LEU A 12 -4.84 5.22 -6.23
N THR A 13 -5.77 4.28 -6.41
CA THR A 13 -5.47 2.84 -6.25
C THR A 13 -4.48 2.33 -7.29
N LEU A 14 -4.59 2.79 -8.53
CA LEU A 14 -3.63 2.47 -9.58
C LEU A 14 -2.22 2.96 -9.19
N ILE A 15 -2.10 4.22 -8.77
CA ILE A 15 -0.83 4.80 -8.33
C ILE A 15 -0.29 4.04 -7.12
N THR A 16 -1.11 3.72 -6.12
CA THR A 16 -0.71 2.92 -4.95
C THR A 16 -0.15 1.57 -5.35
N GLY A 17 -0.85 0.82 -6.20
CA GLY A 17 -0.38 -0.50 -6.66
C GLY A 17 0.95 -0.43 -7.41
N ILE A 18 1.10 0.55 -8.30
CA ILE A 18 2.36 0.78 -9.04
C ILE A 18 3.50 1.16 -8.10
N LEU A 19 3.26 2.08 -7.14
CA LEU A 19 4.28 2.50 -6.18
C LEU A 19 4.75 1.34 -5.31
N LEU A 20 3.85 0.47 -4.85
CA LEU A 20 4.23 -0.73 -4.07
C LEU A 20 5.10 -1.69 -4.89
N ILE A 21 4.80 -1.88 -6.18
CA ILE A 21 5.66 -2.66 -7.08
C ILE A 21 7.05 -2.02 -7.18
N ILE A 22 7.12 -0.71 -7.39
CA ILE A 22 8.40 0.02 -7.49
C ILE A 22 9.20 -0.09 -6.19
N ILE A 23 8.55 0.08 -5.03
CA ILE A 23 9.17 -0.06 -3.71
C ILE A 23 9.69 -1.48 -3.51
N GLY A 24 8.86 -2.49 -3.80
CA GLY A 24 9.24 -3.89 -3.69
C GLY A 24 10.46 -4.24 -4.53
N VAL A 25 10.46 -3.85 -5.82
CA VAL A 25 11.61 -4.01 -6.73
C VAL A 25 12.85 -3.29 -6.20
N ARG A 26 12.68 -2.08 -5.65
CA ARG A 26 13.80 -1.30 -5.11
C ARG A 26 14.51 -2.01 -3.95
N PHE A 27 13.79 -2.74 -3.11
CA PHE A 27 14.37 -3.57 -2.04
C PHE A 27 15.22 -4.75 -2.56
N PHE A 28 14.99 -5.21 -3.79
CA PHE A 28 15.84 -6.21 -4.44
C PHE A 28 17.09 -5.60 -5.10
N LEU A 29 16.92 -4.45 -5.77
CA LEU A 29 17.99 -3.85 -6.56
C LEU A 29 18.99 -3.05 -5.73
N VAL A 30 18.49 -2.28 -4.75
CA VAL A 30 19.27 -1.34 -3.94
C VAL A 30 18.78 -1.36 -2.48
N PRO A 31 18.94 -2.50 -1.76
CA PRO A 31 18.35 -2.72 -0.44
C PRO A 31 18.74 -1.65 0.60
N GLN A 32 20.00 -1.22 0.63
CA GLN A 32 20.48 -0.17 1.54
C GLN A 32 19.75 1.16 1.32
N GLU A 33 19.63 1.59 0.06
CA GLU A 33 18.95 2.83 -0.30
C GLU A 33 17.44 2.75 -0.05
N ALA A 34 16.85 1.59 -0.29
CA ALA A 34 15.44 1.33 -0.02
C ALA A 34 15.14 1.44 1.49
N GLU A 35 16.02 0.90 2.32
CA GLU A 35 15.94 0.96 3.78
C GLU A 35 16.06 2.39 4.32
N LEU A 36 17.07 3.14 3.87
CA LEU A 36 17.25 4.53 4.24
C LEU A 36 16.05 5.39 3.81
N ALA A 37 15.48 5.09 2.65
CA ALA A 37 14.28 5.75 2.17
C ALA A 37 13.03 5.39 2.95
N PHE A 38 12.95 4.15 3.45
CA PHE A 38 11.88 3.70 4.34
C PHE A 38 11.95 4.40 5.71
N GLY A 39 13.15 4.79 6.15
CA GLY A 39 13.36 5.59 7.36
C GLY A 39 14.03 4.87 8.51
N ILE A 40 14.63 3.70 8.25
CA ILE A 40 15.39 2.94 9.25
C ILE A 40 16.83 2.71 8.77
N LYS A 41 17.68 2.25 9.68
CA LYS A 41 19.03 1.81 9.38
C LYS A 41 19.39 0.62 10.27
N THR A 42 19.72 -0.50 9.65
CA THR A 42 20.11 -1.75 10.29
C THR A 42 21.56 -2.08 9.95
N THR A 43 22.25 -2.69 10.91
CA THR A 43 23.60 -3.22 10.68
C THR A 43 23.47 -4.60 10.06
N THR A 44 23.50 -4.66 8.73
CA THR A 44 23.25 -5.91 7.98
C THR A 44 24.47 -6.80 7.81
N GLY A 45 25.69 -6.24 7.90
CA GLY A 45 26.91 -7.02 7.61
C GLY A 45 26.92 -7.61 6.18
N ALA A 46 26.26 -6.93 5.23
CA ALA A 46 25.98 -7.40 3.86
C ALA A 46 24.94 -8.53 3.72
N ASP A 47 24.22 -8.90 4.78
CA ASP A 47 23.03 -9.75 4.69
C ASP A 47 21.75 -8.94 4.47
N TYR A 48 21.16 -9.07 3.29
CA TYR A 48 19.92 -8.37 2.90
C TYR A 48 18.69 -9.28 2.88
N SER A 49 18.74 -10.45 3.51
CA SER A 49 17.64 -11.43 3.47
C SER A 49 16.32 -10.84 3.95
N PHE A 50 16.33 -10.03 5.01
CA PHE A 50 15.13 -9.33 5.50
C PHE A 50 14.63 -8.24 4.54
N HIS A 51 15.53 -7.53 3.85
CA HIS A 51 15.19 -6.56 2.81
C HIS A 51 14.46 -7.23 1.65
N TYR A 52 14.92 -8.40 1.22
CA TYR A 52 14.27 -9.17 0.16
C TYR A 52 12.90 -9.72 0.59
N ILE A 53 12.78 -10.21 1.83
CA ILE A 53 11.50 -10.65 2.41
C ILE A 53 10.49 -9.50 2.44
N LYS A 54 10.93 -8.29 2.77
CA LYS A 54 10.09 -7.09 2.69
C LYS A 54 9.76 -6.75 1.24
N GLY A 55 10.75 -6.72 0.36
CA GLY A 55 10.60 -6.38 -1.04
C GLY A 55 9.56 -7.23 -1.75
N ILE A 56 9.57 -8.56 -1.52
CA ILE A 56 8.58 -9.46 -2.14
C ILE A 56 7.16 -9.20 -1.63
N ARG A 57 6.99 -8.77 -0.36
CA ARG A 57 5.67 -8.47 0.21
C ARG A 57 5.08 -7.22 -0.44
N ASP A 58 5.84 -6.13 -0.53
CA ASP A 58 5.39 -4.90 -1.18
C ASP A 58 5.09 -5.13 -2.66
N LEU A 59 5.97 -5.86 -3.36
CA LEU A 59 5.76 -6.26 -4.75
C LEU A 59 4.45 -7.05 -4.92
N SER A 60 4.24 -8.07 -4.09
CA SER A 60 3.08 -8.95 -4.18
C SER A 60 1.77 -8.21 -3.86
N VAL A 61 1.76 -7.34 -2.85
CA VAL A 61 0.60 -6.51 -2.50
C VAL A 61 0.30 -5.53 -3.63
N GLY A 62 1.32 -4.88 -4.20
CA GLY A 62 1.13 -4.01 -5.36
C GLY A 62 0.52 -4.76 -6.55
N MET A 63 1.04 -5.94 -6.88
CA MET A 63 0.50 -6.79 -7.94
C MET A 63 -0.96 -7.19 -7.69
N VAL A 64 -1.28 -7.72 -6.51
CA VAL A 64 -2.65 -8.18 -6.22
C VAL A 64 -3.64 -7.02 -6.19
N THR A 65 -3.24 -5.85 -5.69
CA THR A 65 -4.05 -4.62 -5.78
C THR A 65 -4.38 -4.26 -7.23
N LEU A 66 -3.39 -4.27 -8.14
CA LEU A 66 -3.63 -3.97 -9.56
C LEU A 66 -4.47 -5.04 -10.24
N ILE A 67 -4.19 -6.32 -9.99
CA ILE A 67 -4.97 -7.43 -10.54
C ILE A 67 -6.44 -7.29 -10.15
N MET A 68 -6.74 -7.05 -8.87
CA MET A 68 -8.12 -6.88 -8.40
C MET A 68 -8.78 -5.60 -8.94
N LEU A 69 -8.02 -4.51 -9.09
CA LEU A 69 -8.50 -3.26 -9.68
C LEU A 69 -8.93 -3.47 -11.14
N PHE A 70 -8.11 -4.13 -11.96
CA PHE A 70 -8.41 -4.39 -13.36
C PHE A 70 -9.41 -5.53 -13.59
N ALA A 71 -9.41 -6.54 -12.72
CA ALA A 71 -10.42 -7.61 -12.70
C ALA A 71 -11.80 -7.11 -12.19
N ARG A 72 -11.88 -5.86 -11.75
CA ARG A 72 -13.08 -5.20 -11.23
C ARG A 72 -13.73 -5.94 -10.04
N THR A 73 -12.95 -6.67 -9.25
CA THR A 73 -13.42 -7.35 -8.04
C THR A 73 -13.49 -6.36 -6.86
N GLN A 74 -14.38 -5.37 -6.97
CA GLN A 74 -14.43 -4.19 -6.08
C GLN A 74 -14.53 -4.56 -4.60
N ARG A 75 -15.41 -5.52 -4.24
CA ARG A 75 -15.56 -5.95 -2.84
C ARG A 75 -14.27 -6.55 -2.29
N GLY A 76 -13.64 -7.44 -3.05
CA GLY A 76 -12.37 -8.07 -2.66
C GLY A 76 -11.23 -7.06 -2.56
N LEU A 77 -11.14 -6.13 -3.51
CA LEU A 77 -10.18 -5.01 -3.47
C LEU A 77 -10.39 -4.14 -2.22
N GLY A 78 -11.64 -3.85 -1.87
CA GLY A 78 -11.99 -3.09 -0.68
C GLY A 78 -11.54 -3.78 0.62
N ILE A 79 -11.79 -5.09 0.73
CA ILE A 79 -11.32 -5.91 1.87
C ILE A 79 -9.79 -5.91 1.93
N LEU A 80 -9.14 -6.15 0.79
CA LEU A 80 -7.68 -6.17 0.69
C LEU A 80 -7.07 -4.85 1.20
N LEU A 81 -7.53 -3.70 0.70
CA LEU A 81 -7.00 -2.39 1.10
C LEU A 81 -7.22 -2.09 2.59
N LEU A 82 -8.37 -2.47 3.14
CA LEU A 82 -8.64 -2.32 4.57
C LEU A 82 -7.71 -3.19 5.42
N THR A 83 -7.60 -4.49 5.11
CA THR A 83 -6.70 -5.39 5.85
C THR A 83 -5.24 -4.97 5.72
N MET A 84 -4.83 -4.55 4.52
CA MET A 84 -3.45 -4.10 4.26
C MET A 84 -3.13 -2.75 4.89
N THR A 85 -4.09 -2.03 5.47
CA THR A 85 -3.82 -0.81 6.27
C THR A 85 -2.95 -1.12 7.50
N LEU A 86 -2.98 -2.36 7.99
CA LEU A 86 -2.12 -2.80 9.09
C LEU A 86 -0.63 -2.68 8.75
N VAL A 87 -0.25 -2.92 7.48
CA VAL A 87 1.16 -2.86 7.04
C VAL A 87 1.75 -1.45 7.19
N PRO A 88 1.24 -0.40 6.52
CA PRO A 88 1.79 0.94 6.67
C PRO A 88 1.60 1.51 8.09
N LEU A 89 0.61 1.03 8.85
CA LEU A 89 0.47 1.41 10.26
C LEU A 89 1.62 0.86 11.08
N THR A 90 1.94 -0.42 10.94
CA THR A 90 3.10 -1.02 11.60
C THR A 90 4.40 -0.38 11.13
N ASP A 91 4.56 -0.12 9.83
CA ASP A 91 5.73 0.56 9.27
C ASP A 91 5.90 1.98 9.84
N PHE A 92 4.81 2.74 9.93
CA PHE A 92 4.80 4.06 10.56
C PHE A 92 5.28 3.99 12.01
N LEU A 93 4.76 3.04 12.79
CA LEU A 93 5.15 2.86 14.18
C LEU A 93 6.62 2.44 14.32
N ILE A 94 7.12 1.57 13.43
CA ILE A 94 8.54 1.18 13.42
C ILE A 94 9.43 2.41 13.18
N VAL A 95 9.13 3.22 12.17
CA VAL A 95 9.94 4.42 11.87
C VAL A 95 9.83 5.44 13.00
N LEU A 96 8.63 5.68 13.54
CA LEU A 96 8.42 6.62 14.65
C LEU A 96 9.22 6.23 15.90
N ASN A 97 9.34 4.93 16.18
CA ASN A 97 10.09 4.41 17.33
C ASN A 97 11.57 4.18 17.02
N THR A 98 12.04 4.48 15.80
CA THR A 98 13.46 4.39 15.45
C THR A 98 14.22 5.61 16.03
N PRO A 99 15.29 5.40 16.81
CA PRO A 99 16.09 6.50 17.35
C PRO A 99 16.65 7.40 16.25
N GLY A 100 16.45 8.70 16.37
CA GLY A 100 16.94 9.69 15.40
C GLY A 100 16.24 9.65 14.04
N HIS A 101 15.02 9.09 13.95
CA HIS A 101 14.25 9.12 12.71
C HIS A 101 14.04 10.56 12.20
N LEU A 102 14.00 10.71 10.87
CA LEU A 102 13.64 11.97 10.24
C LEU A 102 12.12 12.03 10.08
N THR A 103 11.47 13.10 10.55
CA THR A 103 10.02 13.30 10.42
C THR A 103 9.53 13.13 8.97
N ALA A 104 10.34 13.57 8.00
CA ALA A 104 10.02 13.42 6.57
C ALA A 104 9.81 11.95 6.13
N ARG A 105 10.41 10.98 6.84
CA ARG A 105 10.26 9.55 6.56
C ARG A 105 8.94 8.97 7.08
N LEU A 106 8.21 9.70 7.91
CA LEU A 106 6.88 9.30 8.39
C LEU A 106 5.78 9.57 7.36
N TYR A 107 5.95 10.56 6.48
CA TYR A 107 4.90 11.00 5.57
C TYR A 107 4.41 9.93 4.58
N PRO A 108 5.27 9.11 3.95
CA PRO A 108 4.81 8.06 3.06
C PRO A 108 3.93 7.03 3.79
N HIS A 109 4.34 6.62 4.98
CA HIS A 109 3.60 5.66 5.82
C HIS A 109 2.27 6.24 6.29
N LEU A 110 2.27 7.47 6.82
CA LEU A 110 1.06 8.15 7.25
C LEU A 110 0.07 8.35 6.09
N THR A 111 0.59 8.67 4.91
CA THR A 111 -0.23 8.78 3.69
C THR A 111 -0.92 7.46 3.39
N ALA A 112 -0.21 6.34 3.44
CA ALA A 112 -0.78 5.02 3.23
C ALA A 112 -1.78 4.61 4.34
N VAL A 113 -1.50 4.95 5.60
CA VAL A 113 -2.41 4.73 6.75
C VAL A 113 -3.75 5.42 6.56
N VAL A 114 -3.78 6.60 5.93
CA VAL A 114 -5.02 7.32 5.63
C VAL A 114 -5.65 6.87 4.32
N LEU A 115 -4.84 6.68 3.27
CA LEU A 115 -5.32 6.41 1.92
C LEU A 115 -5.94 5.00 1.79
N CYS A 116 -5.28 3.97 2.32
CA CYS A 116 -5.75 2.58 2.23
C CYS A 116 -7.16 2.37 2.81
N PRO A 117 -7.49 2.82 4.04
CA PRO A 117 -8.82 2.62 4.58
C PRO A 117 -9.88 3.46 3.84
N LEU A 118 -9.55 4.69 3.41
CA LEU A 118 -10.49 5.51 2.64
C LEU A 118 -10.87 4.85 1.30
N LEU A 119 -9.87 4.35 0.57
CA LEU A 119 -10.09 3.61 -0.68
C LEU A 119 -10.81 2.28 -0.42
N GLY A 120 -10.43 1.56 0.63
CA GLY A 120 -11.04 0.29 1.00
C GLY A 120 -12.53 0.42 1.33
N ILE A 121 -12.89 1.42 2.15
CA ILE A 121 -14.29 1.76 2.46
C ILE A 121 -15.05 2.16 1.20
N TYR A 122 -14.45 2.99 0.34
CA TYR A 122 -15.05 3.40 -0.94
C TYR A 122 -15.42 2.18 -1.80
N TYR A 123 -14.50 1.23 -1.98
CA TYR A 123 -14.75 0.04 -2.80
C TYR A 123 -15.75 -0.93 -2.18
N LEU A 124 -15.78 -1.04 -0.84
CA LEU A 124 -16.81 -1.82 -0.15
C LEU A 124 -18.20 -1.23 -0.37
N ILE A 125 -18.38 0.06 -0.11
CA ILE A 125 -19.69 0.73 -0.23
C ILE A 125 -20.20 0.67 -1.67
N THR A 126 -19.33 0.92 -2.65
CA THR A 126 -19.71 0.89 -4.07
C THR A 126 -20.01 -0.52 -4.58
N SER A 127 -19.33 -1.55 -4.07
CA SER A 127 -19.60 -2.94 -4.42
C SER A 127 -21.00 -3.40 -3.97
N VAL A 128 -21.42 -3.04 -2.76
CA VAL A 128 -22.75 -3.40 -2.21
C VAL A 128 -23.86 -2.80 -3.06
N LYS A 129 -23.70 -1.55 -3.49
CA LYS A 129 -24.69 -0.87 -4.32
C LYS A 129 -24.87 -1.52 -5.69
N SER A 130 -23.79 -2.03 -6.29
CA SER A 130 -23.87 -2.73 -7.57
C SER A 130 -24.69 -4.02 -7.46
N SER A 131 -24.55 -4.76 -6.36
CA SER A 131 -25.30 -6.01 -6.14
C SER A 131 -26.78 -5.76 -5.85
N SER A 132 -27.12 -4.73 -5.07
CA SER A 132 -28.52 -4.38 -4.76
C SER A 132 -29.30 -3.91 -5.98
N ASN A 133 -28.67 -3.22 -6.92
CA ASN A 133 -29.33 -2.74 -8.15
C ASN A 133 -29.59 -3.86 -9.16
N ALA A 134 -28.89 -5.00 -9.07
CA ALA A 134 -29.09 -6.15 -9.95
C ALA A 134 -30.19 -7.11 -9.46
N ALA A 135 -30.70 -6.90 -8.24
CA ALA A 135 -31.69 -7.76 -7.58
C ALA A 135 -33.11 -7.15 -7.56
N LEU A 136 -33.32 -6.00 -8.20
CA LEU A 136 -34.61 -5.32 -8.42
C LEU A 136 -34.95 -5.35 -9.91
#